data_AF-A0A529F9X3-F1
#
_entry.id   AF-A0A529F9X3-F1
#
_cell.length_a   1.000
_cell.length_b   1.000
_cell.length_c   1.000
_cell.angle_alpha   90.00
_cell.angle_beta   90.00
_cell.angle_gamma   90.00
#
_symmetry.space_group_name_H-M   'P 1'
#
loop_
_entity.id
_entity.type
_entity.pdbx_description
1 polymer ?
#
loop_
_entity_poly.entity_id
_entity_poly.type
_entity_poly.pdbx_seq_one_letter_code
_entity_poly.pdbx_strand_id
1 'polypeptide(L)'
;AVVAINARVSSQIVSIAVKDGQMVKAGDLLFSLDARALKAQLAKDQATLVKDQAMLVSAQADLQRAKDLVAKQAGTQQTYDQALAAQKAAAATIDADKATIDADTVQSSYA
;
A
#
# COMPACT_ATOMS: atom_id res chain seq x y z
N ALA A 1 0.06 -4.21 39.71
CA ALA A 1 0.64 -3.19 38.82
C ALA A 1 -0.49 -2.54 38.03
N VAL A 2 -0.53 -1.21 37.93
CA VAL A 2 -1.49 -0.48 37.08
C VAL A 2 -0.84 -0.29 35.72
N VAL A 3 -1.50 -0.70 34.64
CA VAL A 3 -0.99 -0.56 33.26
C VAL A 3 -1.90 0.41 32.52
N ALA A 4 -1.34 1.47 31.95
CA ALA A 4 -2.08 2.41 31.12
C ALA A 4 -2.33 1.78 29.73
N ILE A 5 -3.59 1.67 29.33
CA ILE A 5 -4.00 1.18 28.01
C ILE A 5 -4.16 2.39 27.09
N ASN A 6 -3.45 2.39 25.96
CA ASN A 6 -3.50 3.45 24.95
C ASN A 6 -3.79 2.86 23.57
N ALA A 7 -4.58 3.55 22.75
CA ALA A 7 -4.78 3.19 21.36
C ALA A 7 -3.50 3.45 20.56
N ARG A 8 -3.14 2.52 19.66
CA ARG A 8 -2.00 2.69 18.75
C ARG A 8 -2.32 3.60 17.56
N VAL A 9 -3.61 3.89 17.34
CA VAL A 9 -4.12 4.73 16.26
C VAL A 9 -5.08 5.75 16.83
N SER A 10 -4.95 7.01 16.42
CA SER A 10 -5.88 8.07 16.77
C SER A 10 -7.16 7.94 15.93
N SER A 11 -8.24 7.43 16.52
CA SER A 11 -9.57 7.39 15.88
C SER A 11 -10.68 7.55 16.93
N GLN A 12 -11.91 7.79 16.49
CA GLN A 12 -13.08 7.89 17.36
C GLN A 12 -13.45 6.52 17.93
N ILE A 13 -13.76 6.44 19.23
CA ILE A 13 -14.27 5.23 19.86
C ILE A 13 -15.71 4.99 19.40
N VAL A 14 -15.96 3.85 18.77
CA VAL A 14 -17.30 3.41 18.33
C VAL A 14 -18.04 2.74 19.48
N SER A 15 -17.34 1.92 20.27
CA SER A 15 -17.95 1.23 21.41
C SER A 15 -16.92 0.86 22.48
N ILE A 16 -17.36 0.90 23.74
CA ILE A 16 -16.63 0.36 24.89
C ILE A 16 -17.24 -1.01 25.22
N ALA A 17 -16.43 -2.07 25.17
CA ALA A 17 -16.87 -3.45 25.37
C ALA A 17 -16.65 -3.94 26.83
N VAL A 18 -16.07 -3.10 27.69
CA VAL A 18 -15.72 -3.39 29.07
C VAL A 18 -16.49 -2.49 30.05
N LYS A 19 -16.91 -3.04 31.18
CA LYS A 19 -17.53 -2.29 32.28
C LYS A 19 -16.50 -1.84 33.31
N ASP A 20 -16.79 -0.76 34.02
CA ASP A 20 -15.89 -0.25 35.04
C ASP A 20 -15.69 -1.29 36.16
N GLY A 21 -14.43 -1.55 36.51
CA GLY A 21 -14.06 -2.62 37.47
C GLY A 21 -14.14 -4.06 36.95
N GLN A 22 -14.45 -4.29 35.67
CA GLN A 22 -14.46 -5.64 35.08
C GLN A 22 -13.03 -6.22 34.97
N MET A 23 -12.85 -7.45 35.44
CA MET A 23 -11.61 -8.18 35.24
C MET A 23 -11.49 -8.60 33.77
N VAL A 24 -10.41 -8.21 33.13
CA VAL A 24 -10.09 -8.52 31.73
C VAL A 24 -8.78 -9.28 31.63
N LYS A 25 -8.65 -10.12 30.60
CA LYS A 25 -7.45 -10.90 30.29
C LYS A 25 -6.80 -10.36 29.01
N ALA A 26 -5.54 -10.71 28.80
CA ALA A 26 -4.86 -10.37 27.55
C ALA A 26 -5.61 -10.97 26.35
N GLY A 27 -5.92 -10.12 25.37
CA GLY A 27 -6.70 -10.49 24.18
C GLY A 27 -8.19 -10.12 24.25
N ASP A 28 -8.70 -9.69 25.41
CA ASP A 28 -10.08 -9.23 25.52
C ASP A 28 -10.28 -7.91 24.74
N LEU A 29 -11.37 -7.82 23.98
CA LEU A 29 -11.77 -6.60 23.30
C LEU A 29 -12.24 -5.57 24.34
N LEU A 30 -11.58 -4.41 24.37
CA LEU A 30 -11.90 -3.33 25.31
C LEU A 30 -12.60 -2.16 24.61
N PHE A 31 -12.11 -1.79 23.42
CA PHE A 31 -12.59 -0.66 22.63
C PHE A 31 -12.62 -1.06 21.16
N SER A 32 -13.59 -0.54 20.41
CA SER A 32 -13.58 -0.57 18.93
C SER A 32 -13.45 0.86 18.41
N LEU A 33 -12.61 1.04 17.39
CA LEU A 33 -12.37 2.36 16.78
C LEU A 33 -13.07 2.48 15.43
N ASP A 34 -13.39 3.71 15.00
CA ASP A 34 -13.97 3.94 13.69
C ASP A 34 -12.91 3.73 12.60
N ALA A 35 -13.03 2.62 11.88
CA ALA A 35 -12.12 2.25 10.81
C ALA A 35 -12.54 2.76 9.42
N ARG A 36 -13.62 3.55 9.28
CA ARG A 36 -14.11 3.98 7.95
C ARG A 36 -13.07 4.76 7.15
N ALA A 37 -12.37 5.68 7.81
CA ALA A 37 -11.30 6.47 7.18
C ALA A 37 -10.12 5.58 6.75
N LEU A 38 -9.71 4.63 7.61
CA LEU A 38 -8.63 3.69 7.31
C LEU A 38 -8.99 2.77 6.14
N LYS A 39 -10.22 2.23 6.11
CA LYS A 39 -10.72 1.42 5.00
C LYS A 39 -10.78 2.19 3.68
N ALA A 40 -11.19 3.46 3.72
CA ALA A 40 -11.21 4.31 2.54
C ALA A 40 -9.78 4.61 2.03
N GLN A 41 -8.82 4.83 2.93
CA GLN A 41 -7.42 5.05 2.59
C GLN A 41 -6.79 3.79 1.97
N LEU A 42 -6.99 2.62 2.60
CA LEU A 42 -6.55 1.34 2.04
C LEU A 42 -7.12 1.08 0.64
N ALA A 43 -8.42 1.36 0.44
CA ALA A 43 -9.07 1.18 -0.86
C ALA A 43 -8.50 2.13 -1.94
N LYS A 44 -8.17 3.37 -1.57
CA LYS A 44 -7.51 4.33 -2.46
C LYS A 44 -6.12 3.87 -2.87
N ASP A 45 -5.35 3.33 -1.92
CA ASP A 45 -3.97 2.92 -2.18
C ASP A 45 -3.94 1.61 -2.99
N GLN A 46 -4.89 0.70 -2.76
CA GLN A 46 -5.14 -0.44 -3.64
C GLN A 46 -5.48 -0.02 -5.08
N ALA A 47 -6.31 1.02 -5.26
CA ALA A 47 -6.62 1.54 -6.58
C ALA A 47 -5.40 2.17 -7.26
N THR A 48 -4.52 2.82 -6.48
CA THR A 48 -3.26 3.38 -6.96
C THR A 48 -2.33 2.27 -7.45
N LEU A 49 -2.16 1.19 -6.67
CA LEU A 49 -1.40 0.01 -7.09
C LEU A 49 -1.90 -0.56 -8.42
N VAL A 50 -3.23 -0.68 -8.61
CA VAL A 50 -3.80 -1.21 -9.85
C VAL A 50 -3.50 -0.29 -11.04
N LYS A 51 -3.62 1.03 -10.86
CA LYS A 51 -3.28 2.02 -11.88
C LYS A 51 -1.80 1.90 -12.27
N ASP A 52 -0.92 1.84 -11.29
CA ASP A 52 0.52 1.85 -11.54
C ASP A 52 0.97 0.49 -12.13
N GLN A 53 0.24 -0.59 -11.84
CA GLN A 53 0.45 -1.90 -12.48
C GLN A 53 0.15 -1.84 -13.98
N ALA A 54 -0.87 -1.08 -14.38
CA ALA A 54 -1.16 -0.82 -15.78
C ALA A 54 -0.07 0.06 -16.44
N MET A 55 0.48 1.04 -15.70
CA MET A 55 1.62 1.83 -16.18
C MET A 55 2.87 0.98 -16.41
N LEU A 56 3.16 0.02 -15.51
CA LEU A 56 4.25 -0.93 -15.70
C LEU A 56 4.07 -1.79 -16.95
N VAL A 57 2.84 -2.28 -17.21
CA VAL A 57 2.55 -3.04 -18.44
C VAL A 57 2.82 -2.21 -19.69
N SER A 58 2.42 -0.93 -19.70
CA SER A 58 2.74 -0.02 -20.81
C SER A 58 4.25 0.15 -20.99
N ALA A 59 4.98 0.41 -19.90
CA ALA A 59 6.44 0.59 -19.95
C ALA A 59 7.18 -0.67 -20.41
N GLN A 60 6.68 -1.86 -20.06
CA GLN A 60 7.21 -3.13 -20.56
C GLN A 60 7.00 -3.29 -22.08
N ALA A 61 5.83 -2.91 -22.60
CA ALA A 61 5.56 -2.92 -24.03
C ALA A 61 6.46 -1.93 -24.79
N ASP A 62 6.72 -0.75 -24.20
CA ASP A 62 7.62 0.25 -24.76
C ASP A 62 9.07 -0.24 -24.81
N LEU A 63 9.54 -0.85 -23.72
CA LEU A 63 10.87 -1.46 -23.67
C LEU A 63 11.02 -2.57 -24.72
N GLN A 64 10.01 -3.43 -24.87
CA GLN A 64 10.03 -4.50 -25.87
C GLN A 64 10.10 -3.92 -27.28
N ARG A 65 9.30 -2.90 -27.60
CA ARG A 65 9.37 -2.20 -28.90
C ARG A 65 10.73 -1.56 -29.14
N ALA A 66 11.29 -0.87 -28.15
CA ALA A 66 12.59 -0.23 -28.28
C ALA A 66 13.71 -1.25 -28.52
N LYS A 67 13.66 -2.39 -27.82
CA LYS A 67 14.58 -3.52 -28.01
C LYS A 67 14.51 -4.07 -29.44
N ASP A 68 13.30 -4.28 -29.95
CA ASP A 68 13.10 -4.80 -31.31
C ASP A 68 13.58 -3.81 -32.38
N LEU A 69 13.36 -2.50 -32.18
CA LEU A 69 13.84 -1.46 -33.09
C LEU A 69 15.37 -1.37 -33.11
N VAL A 70 16.03 -1.45 -31.94
CA VAL A 70 17.51 -1.49 -31.87
C VAL A 70 18.05 -2.73 -32.59
N ALA A 71 17.44 -3.90 -32.37
CA ALA A 71 17.85 -5.15 -33.04
C ALA A 71 17.71 -5.06 -34.58
N LYS A 72 16.75 -4.29 -35.07
CA LYS A 72 16.51 -4.03 -36.50
C LYS A 72 17.28 -2.83 -37.05
N GLN A 73 18.18 -2.22 -36.27
CA GLN A 73 18.88 -0.97 -36.62
C GLN A 73 17.95 0.20 -36.98
N ALA A 74 16.69 0.14 -36.53
CA ALA A 74 15.64 1.13 -36.76
C ALA A 74 15.38 2.01 -35.52
N GLY A 75 16.14 1.81 -34.45
CA GLY A 75 16.05 2.56 -33.19
C GLY A 75 17.42 2.90 -32.64
N THR A 76 17.46 3.75 -31.61
CA THR A 76 18.72 4.17 -30.96
C THR A 76 18.91 3.47 -29.62
N GLN A 77 20.16 3.27 -29.23
CA GLN A 77 20.50 2.77 -27.90
C GLN A 77 19.93 3.66 -26.79
N GLN A 78 19.96 4.98 -26.99
CA GLN A 78 19.38 5.96 -26.06
C GLN A 78 17.89 5.72 -25.82
N THR A 79 17.11 5.44 -26.88
CA THR A 79 15.67 5.15 -26.75
C THR A 79 15.42 3.87 -25.96
N TYR A 80 16.24 2.83 -26.18
CA TYR A 80 16.17 1.60 -25.41
C TYR A 80 16.51 1.84 -23.93
N ASP A 81 17.59 2.57 -23.64
CA ASP A 81 18.01 2.86 -22.27
C ASP A 81 16.96 3.69 -21.52
N GLN A 82 16.32 4.64 -22.20
CA GLN A 82 15.20 5.42 -21.66
C GLN A 82 13.99 4.54 -21.33
N ALA A 83 13.60 3.63 -22.24
CA ALA A 83 12.49 2.71 -22.01
C ALA A 83 12.80 1.72 -20.87
N LEU A 84 14.05 1.26 -20.77
CA LEU A 84 14.50 0.41 -19.68
C LEU A 84 14.44 1.13 -18.33
N ALA A 85 14.88 2.39 -18.29
CA ALA A 85 14.79 3.21 -17.09
C ALA A 85 13.33 3.43 -16.67
N ALA A 86 12.44 3.73 -17.62
CA ALA A 86 11.01 3.89 -17.35
C ALA A 86 10.35 2.62 -16.81
N GLN A 87 10.66 1.46 -17.39
CA GLN A 87 10.18 0.16 -16.90
C GLN A 87 10.64 -0.12 -15.46
N LYS A 88 11.92 0.16 -15.16
CA LYS A 88 12.47 -0.01 -13.81
C LYS A 88 11.84 0.94 -12.80
N ALA A 89 11.63 2.20 -13.19
CA ALA A 89 10.96 3.18 -12.35
C ALA A 89 9.52 2.75 -12.03
N ALA A 90 8.76 2.33 -13.03
CA ALA A 90 7.39 1.83 -12.82
C ALA A 90 7.37 0.58 -11.91
N ALA A 91 8.33 -0.33 -12.05
CA ALA A 91 8.44 -1.48 -11.15
C ALA A 91 8.73 -1.06 -9.70
N ALA A 92 9.62 -0.08 -9.50
CA ALA A 92 9.91 0.45 -8.18
C ALA A 92 8.69 1.16 -7.55
N THR A 93 7.87 1.84 -8.35
CA THR A 93 6.60 2.42 -7.89
C THR A 93 5.64 1.36 -7.36
N ILE A 94 5.52 0.22 -8.03
CA ILE A 94 4.71 -0.92 -7.54
C ILE A 94 5.18 -1.41 -6.17
N ASP A 95 6.48 -1.50 -5.96
CA ASP A 95 7.03 -1.96 -4.68
C ASP A 95 6.77 -0.94 -3.57
N ALA A 96 6.80 0.36 -3.89
CA ALA A 96 6.42 1.43 -2.96
C ALA A 96 4.92 1.41 -2.62
N ASP A 97 4.05 1.16 -3.60
CA ASP A 97 2.60 1.05 -3.39
C ASP A 97 2.26 -0.15 -2.49
N LYS A 98 2.90 -1.30 -2.73
CA LYS A 98 2.75 -2.48 -1.86
C LYS A 98 3.18 -2.18 -0.42
N ALA A 99 4.32 -1.50 -0.24
CA ALA A 99 4.78 -1.12 1.09
C ALA A 99 3.79 -0.17 1.80
N THR A 100 3.18 0.74 1.05
CA THR A 100 2.12 1.63 1.57
C THR A 100 0.89 0.83 2.01
N ILE A 101 0.41 -0.09 1.17
CA ILE A 101 -0.74 -0.96 1.49
C ILE A 101 -0.46 -1.85 2.71
N ASP A 102 0.77 -2.38 2.83
CA ASP A 102 1.17 -3.18 3.99
C ASP A 102 1.14 -2.35 5.28
N ALA A 103 1.64 -1.10 5.22
CA ALA A 103 1.58 -0.17 6.34
C ALA A 103 0.13 0.15 6.75
N ASP A 104 -0.74 0.43 5.78
CA ASP A 104 -2.17 0.69 6.01
C ASP A 104 -2.91 -0.53 6.57
N THR A 105 -2.53 -1.73 6.14
CA THR A 105 -3.10 -3.00 6.64
C THR A 105 -2.72 -3.21 8.09
N VAL A 106 -1.46 -2.97 8.45
CA VAL A 106 -1.00 -3.01 9.85
C VAL A 106 -1.76 -1.98 10.68
N GLN A 107 -1.92 -0.75 10.18
CA GLN A 107 -2.66 0.29 10.90
C GLN A 107 -4.14 -0.07 11.10
N SER A 108 -4.78 -0.65 10.09
CA SER A 108 -6.17 -1.10 10.16
C SER A 108 -6.39 -2.28 11.10
N SER A 109 -5.37 -3.11 11.34
CA SER A 109 -5.45 -4.23 12.29
C SER A 109 -5.60 -3.80 13.75
N TYR A 110 -5.29 -2.54 14.07
CA TYR A 110 -5.39 -1.98 15.41
C TYR A 110 -6.71 -1.26 15.68
N ALA A 111 -7.59 -1.11 14.69
CA ALA A 111 -8.86 -0.39 14.78
C ALA A 111 -10.06 -1.34 15.00
#